data_AF-A0A949VRV5-F1
#
_entry.id   AF-A0A949VRV5-F1
#
_cell.length_a   1.000
_cell.length_b   1.000
_cell.length_c   1.000
_cell.angle_alpha   90.00
_cell.angle_beta   90.00
_cell.angle_gamma   90.00
#
_symmetry.space_group_name_H-M   'P 1'
#
loop_
_entity.id
_entity.type
_entity.pdbx_description
1 polymer ?
#
loop_
_entity_poly.entity_id
_entity_poly.type
_entity_poly.pdbx_seq_one_letter_code
_entity_poly.pdbx_strand_id
1 'polypeptide(L)'
;MFVGVKGNRVARTLSGAALLLVAACGTPDGPAKVDPVPVQVDLYRLDRLLFKAPPDSLAAVSLRAYADLGGFYRLYVERVLRAAPIDDPRLSVALLRFTRDPDWAAAQAAADSLFGGMEAQHAELVDAFGRLKALFPDSLTPRVVVFNAGFNYGIFPTDSMLGVGIEWFIGPDHPVVGLLAPEAFPNYVKRRMEPAMLVPAAVKGWLMVHYLRDAAGEDLLTQLVETGKVMALLDALLPGTAPALKLAFTPEQLAWCEAHEFNIWRALVADGQLFSKDPERIAAYLNDGPFTNGLPRESPGHIGEWVGLRMVQAYLKAHPRTGLSDLFRGIDARTILKDYKPRD
;
A
#
# COMPACT_ATOMS: atom_id res chain seq x y z
N MET A 1 3.41 16.05 72.52
CA MET A 1 2.32 16.18 73.51
C MET A 1 1.18 15.28 73.05
N PHE A 2 0.78 14.32 73.88
CA PHE A 2 -0.40 13.42 73.78
C PHE A 2 -0.47 12.44 72.58
N VAL A 3 -0.19 11.13 72.77
CA VAL A 3 -1.02 10.05 73.38
C VAL A 3 -2.26 9.80 72.51
N GLY A 4 -2.32 8.73 71.69
CA GLY A 4 -2.66 7.34 72.08
C GLY A 4 -4.02 6.96 71.43
N VAL A 5 -4.50 5.74 71.19
CA VAL A 5 -4.15 4.34 71.49
C VAL A 5 -5.25 3.45 70.82
N LYS A 6 -4.92 2.19 70.46
CA LYS A 6 -5.79 0.98 70.18
C LYS A 6 -6.68 1.02 68.92
N GLY A 7 -6.94 -0.07 68.18
CA GLY A 7 -6.59 -1.49 68.32
C GLY A 7 -7.53 -2.36 67.46
N ASN A 8 -6.98 -3.36 66.77
CA ASN A 8 -7.54 -4.59 66.18
C ASN A 8 -9.03 -4.70 65.78
N ARG A 9 -9.28 -5.10 64.52
CA ARG A 9 -9.71 -6.48 64.17
C ARG A 9 -9.65 -6.75 62.66
N VAL A 10 -9.38 -8.01 62.37
CA VAL A 10 -9.13 -8.66 61.08
C VAL A 10 -10.41 -8.78 60.26
N ALA A 11 -10.34 -8.41 58.98
CA ALA A 11 -11.20 -8.96 57.93
C ALA A 11 -10.32 -9.27 56.72
N ARG A 12 -9.96 -10.54 56.55
CA ARG A 12 -9.33 -11.06 55.33
C ARG A 12 -10.43 -11.17 54.27
N THR A 13 -10.50 -10.20 53.36
CA THR A 13 -11.17 -10.39 52.07
C THR A 13 -10.10 -10.70 51.03
N LEU A 14 -10.02 -11.97 50.65
CA LEU A 14 -9.30 -12.44 49.46
C LEU A 14 -10.00 -11.84 48.23
N SER A 15 -9.53 -10.69 47.76
CA SER A 15 -9.84 -10.23 46.40
C SER A 15 -9.01 -11.09 45.45
N GLY A 16 -9.63 -12.16 44.95
CA GLY A 16 -9.12 -12.94 43.84
C GLY A 16 -9.01 -12.02 42.62
N ALA A 17 -7.77 -11.74 42.20
CA ALA A 17 -7.51 -11.19 40.89
C ALA A 17 -7.90 -12.26 39.86
N ALA A 18 -9.09 -12.11 39.28
CA ALA A 18 -9.49 -12.89 38.12
C ALA A 18 -8.57 -12.51 36.95
N LEU A 19 -7.55 -13.34 36.73
CA LEU A 19 -6.74 -13.30 35.53
C LEU A 19 -7.67 -13.64 34.35
N LEU A 20 -8.09 -12.62 33.61
CA LEU A 20 -8.78 -12.78 32.33
C LEU A 20 -7.78 -13.36 31.33
N LEU A 21 -7.73 -14.69 31.27
CA LEU A 21 -7.13 -15.43 30.17
C LEU A 21 -8.00 -15.20 28.94
N VAL A 22 -7.63 -14.23 28.11
CA VAL A 22 -8.20 -14.09 26.77
C VAL A 22 -7.69 -15.27 25.95
N ALA A 23 -8.54 -16.27 25.77
CA ALA A 23 -8.32 -17.35 24.82
C ALA A 23 -8.43 -16.77 23.40
N ALA A 24 -7.28 -16.42 22.81
CA ALA A 24 -7.18 -16.06 21.41
C ALA A 24 -7.21 -17.33 20.56
N CYS A 25 -8.40 -17.73 20.10
CA CYS A 25 -8.51 -18.61 18.94
C CYS A 25 -8.38 -17.75 17.68
N GLY A 26 -7.16 -17.64 17.19
CA GLY A 26 -6.79 -17.07 15.89
C GLY A 26 -5.57 -17.83 15.37
N THR A 27 -5.43 -17.93 14.06
CA THR A 27 -4.30 -18.59 13.39
C THR A 27 -2.94 -18.13 13.95
N PRO A 28 -1.94 -19.01 14.13
CA PRO A 28 -0.79 -18.74 15.01
C PRO A 28 0.25 -17.74 14.47
N ASP A 29 0.09 -17.21 13.26
CA ASP A 29 1.19 -16.55 12.52
C ASP A 29 0.82 -15.19 11.87
N GLY A 30 -0.12 -14.43 12.45
CA GLY A 30 -0.42 -13.05 12.02
C GLY A 30 0.11 -11.99 12.99
N PRO A 31 0.48 -10.78 12.53
CA PRO A 31 0.77 -9.67 13.43
C PRO A 31 -0.45 -9.36 14.31
N ALA A 32 -0.20 -8.85 15.53
CA ALA A 32 -1.26 -8.50 16.47
C ALA A 32 -2.33 -7.62 15.80
N LYS A 33 -3.61 -7.99 15.98
CA LYS A 33 -4.74 -7.26 15.39
C LYS A 33 -4.73 -5.82 15.91
N VAL A 34 -4.58 -4.86 15.00
CA VAL A 34 -4.68 -3.44 15.31
C VAL A 34 -6.12 -3.01 15.04
N ASP A 35 -6.79 -2.53 16.08
CA ASP A 35 -8.13 -1.95 15.92
C ASP A 35 -8.01 -0.49 15.44
N PRO A 36 -8.84 -0.06 14.46
CA PRO A 36 -8.78 1.30 13.94
C PRO A 36 -9.26 2.31 14.98
N VAL A 37 -8.60 3.47 15.02
CA VAL A 37 -9.16 4.66 15.70
C VAL A 37 -9.96 5.50 14.72
N PRO A 38 -10.96 6.28 15.18
CA PRO A 38 -11.73 7.16 14.29
C PRO A 38 -10.83 8.15 13.55
N VAL A 39 -10.95 8.17 12.23
CA VAL A 39 -10.30 9.14 11.33
C VAL A 39 -11.30 9.61 10.28
N GLN A 40 -11.09 10.82 9.77
CA GLN A 40 -11.82 11.32 8.61
C GLN A 40 -10.93 11.19 7.38
N VAL A 41 -11.35 10.36 6.43
CA VAL A 41 -10.73 10.26 5.10
C VAL A 41 -11.68 10.92 4.12
N ASP A 42 -11.33 12.09 3.61
CA ASP A 42 -12.13 12.76 2.59
C ASP A 42 -11.91 12.08 1.23
N LEU A 43 -13.00 11.75 0.52
CA LEU A 43 -12.94 11.17 -0.83
C LEU A 43 -13.52 12.15 -1.84
N TYR A 44 -12.72 12.49 -2.86
CA TYR A 44 -13.07 13.44 -3.90
C TYR A 44 -13.06 12.78 -5.29
N ARG A 45 -14.24 12.70 -5.94
CA ARG A 45 -14.43 12.11 -7.27
C ARG A 45 -14.15 13.13 -8.39
N LEU A 46 -12.87 13.46 -8.58
CA LEU A 46 -12.42 14.35 -9.66
C LEU A 46 -12.74 13.77 -11.04
N ASP A 47 -12.60 12.45 -11.19
CA ASP A 47 -13.00 11.70 -12.38
C ASP A 47 -14.44 12.01 -12.80
N ARG A 48 -15.41 11.89 -11.87
CA ARG A 48 -16.82 12.18 -12.16
C ARG A 48 -17.05 13.64 -12.44
N LEU A 49 -16.41 14.52 -11.67
CA LEU A 49 -16.53 15.96 -11.85
C LEU A 49 -16.17 16.35 -13.29
N LEU A 50 -15.09 15.80 -13.83
CA LEU A 50 -14.64 16.10 -15.20
C LEU A 50 -15.45 15.35 -16.27
N PHE A 51 -15.63 14.03 -16.15
CA PHE A 51 -16.27 13.24 -17.20
C PHE A 51 -17.77 13.51 -17.35
N LYS A 52 -18.46 13.89 -16.26
CA LYS A 52 -19.90 14.22 -16.28
C LYS A 52 -20.19 15.69 -16.57
N ALA A 53 -19.17 16.55 -16.64
CA ALA A 53 -19.34 17.96 -16.95
C ALA A 53 -19.88 18.15 -18.37
N PRO A 54 -20.88 19.02 -18.61
CA PRO A 54 -21.23 19.47 -19.95
C PRO A 54 -20.02 20.09 -20.69
N PRO A 55 -19.88 19.90 -22.01
CA PRO A 55 -18.72 20.38 -22.77
C PRO A 55 -18.40 21.87 -22.60
N ASP A 56 -19.43 22.71 -22.52
CA ASP A 56 -19.35 24.16 -22.36
C ASP A 56 -19.01 24.61 -20.92
N SER A 57 -19.06 23.69 -19.96
CA SER A 57 -18.78 23.97 -18.53
C SER A 57 -17.37 23.59 -18.08
N LEU A 58 -16.57 22.89 -18.90
CA LEU A 58 -15.29 22.31 -18.49
C LEU A 58 -14.29 23.34 -17.96
N ALA A 59 -14.27 24.56 -18.51
CA ALA A 59 -13.42 25.62 -18.00
C ALA A 59 -13.79 26.00 -16.55
N ALA A 60 -15.09 26.18 -16.27
CA ALA A 60 -15.57 26.50 -14.92
C ALA A 60 -15.36 25.32 -13.96
N VAL A 61 -15.58 24.09 -14.42
CA VAL A 61 -15.34 22.87 -13.64
C VAL A 61 -13.85 22.72 -13.29
N SER A 62 -12.96 22.99 -14.25
CA SER A 62 -11.51 22.98 -14.04
C SER A 62 -11.08 24.01 -13.00
N LEU A 63 -11.60 25.24 -13.08
CA LEU A 63 -11.35 26.30 -12.08
C LEU A 63 -11.84 25.91 -10.69
N ARG A 64 -13.03 25.30 -10.58
CA ARG A 64 -13.55 24.79 -9.31
C ARG A 64 -12.66 23.69 -8.74
N ALA A 65 -12.26 22.72 -9.57
CA ALA A 65 -11.36 21.66 -9.14
C ALA A 65 -10.01 22.23 -8.65
N TYR A 66 -9.49 23.27 -9.31
CA TYR A 66 -8.29 23.98 -8.84
C TYR A 66 -8.51 24.69 -7.50
N ALA A 67 -9.65 25.34 -7.30
CA ALA A 67 -9.99 25.95 -6.01
C ALA A 67 -10.08 24.92 -4.88
N ASP A 68 -10.64 23.73 -5.16
CA ASP A 68 -10.88 22.69 -4.16
C ASP A 68 -9.63 21.84 -3.84
N LEU A 69 -8.72 21.65 -4.79
CA LEU A 69 -7.57 20.74 -4.69
C LEU A 69 -6.20 21.44 -4.82
N GLY A 70 -6.19 22.72 -5.19
CA GLY A 70 -4.98 23.55 -5.27
C GLY A 70 -3.85 22.90 -6.07
N GLY A 71 -2.67 22.79 -5.45
CA GLY A 71 -1.48 22.22 -6.05
C GLY A 71 -1.67 20.80 -6.59
N PHE A 72 -2.55 20.00 -5.99
CA PHE A 72 -2.82 18.66 -6.48
C PHE A 72 -3.51 18.67 -7.85
N TYR A 73 -4.49 19.55 -8.08
CA TYR A 73 -5.12 19.65 -9.40
C TYR A 73 -4.16 20.14 -10.47
N ARG A 74 -3.25 21.07 -10.11
CA ARG A 74 -2.14 21.48 -10.99
C ARG A 74 -1.26 20.27 -11.36
N LEU A 75 -0.84 19.48 -10.37
CA LEU A 75 -0.08 18.24 -10.62
C LEU A 75 -0.86 17.27 -11.51
N TYR A 76 -2.17 17.12 -11.28
CA TYR A 76 -3.01 16.27 -12.09
C TYR A 76 -3.03 16.70 -13.56
N VAL A 77 -3.34 17.96 -13.87
CA VAL A 77 -3.44 18.38 -15.29
C VAL A 77 -2.07 18.49 -15.99
N GLU A 78 -1.02 18.90 -15.26
CA GLU A 78 0.30 19.15 -15.86
C GLU A 78 1.20 17.91 -15.90
N ARG A 79 1.16 17.05 -14.88
CA ARG A 79 2.08 15.91 -14.72
C ARG A 79 1.41 14.57 -14.96
N VAL A 80 0.21 14.38 -14.40
CA VAL A 80 -0.53 13.12 -14.55
C VAL A 80 -1.13 13.02 -15.95
N LEU A 81 -1.96 13.98 -16.36
CA LEU A 81 -2.56 13.99 -17.71
C LEU A 81 -1.60 14.50 -18.78
N ARG A 82 -0.64 15.35 -18.42
CA ARG A 82 0.23 16.07 -19.38
C ARG A 82 -0.59 16.84 -20.41
N ALA A 83 -1.72 17.42 -19.98
CA ALA A 83 -2.69 18.08 -20.86
C ALA A 83 -2.21 19.46 -21.30
N ALA A 84 -2.03 20.37 -20.34
CA ALA A 84 -1.51 21.73 -20.52
C ALA A 84 -1.18 22.35 -19.14
N PRO A 85 -0.36 23.42 -19.08
CA PRO A 85 -0.23 24.26 -17.89
C PRO A 85 -1.59 24.74 -17.36
N ILE A 86 -1.74 24.88 -16.04
CA ILE A 86 -3.02 25.25 -15.42
C ILE A 86 -3.55 26.63 -15.87
N ASP A 87 -2.65 27.53 -16.28
CA ASP A 87 -2.92 28.88 -16.76
C ASP A 87 -3.02 28.98 -18.30
N ASP A 88 -2.85 27.87 -19.02
CA ASP A 88 -3.00 27.84 -20.46
C ASP A 88 -4.49 27.86 -20.86
N PRO A 89 -4.94 28.82 -21.69
CA PRO A 89 -6.34 28.89 -22.12
C PRO A 89 -6.81 27.65 -22.90
N ARG A 90 -5.88 26.84 -23.43
CA ARG A 90 -6.17 25.60 -24.15
C ARG A 90 -6.44 24.41 -23.23
N LEU A 91 -6.23 24.53 -21.91
CA LEU A 91 -6.46 23.43 -20.97
C LEU A 91 -7.90 22.89 -21.06
N SER A 92 -8.91 23.77 -21.16
CA SER A 92 -10.31 23.35 -21.30
C SER A 92 -10.56 22.52 -22.56
N VAL A 93 -9.88 22.84 -23.67
CA VAL A 93 -9.95 22.08 -24.91
C VAL A 93 -9.25 20.72 -24.77
N ALA A 94 -8.11 20.67 -24.09
CA ALA A 94 -7.41 19.42 -23.81
C ALA A 94 -8.24 18.50 -22.90
N LEU A 95 -8.87 19.05 -21.85
CA LEU A 95 -9.79 18.33 -20.98
C LEU A 95 -11.04 17.86 -21.73
N LEU A 96 -11.55 18.65 -22.68
CA LEU A 96 -12.69 18.24 -23.51
C LEU A 96 -12.31 17.04 -24.38
N ARG A 97 -11.14 17.07 -25.03
CA ARG A 97 -10.66 15.93 -25.81
C ARG A 97 -10.47 14.70 -24.94
N PHE A 98 -9.88 14.87 -23.75
CA PHE A 98 -9.67 13.79 -22.80
C PHE A 98 -10.98 13.16 -22.31
N THR A 99 -11.93 13.97 -21.86
CA THR A 99 -13.21 13.47 -21.30
C THR A 99 -14.20 12.97 -22.36
N ARG A 100 -13.88 13.13 -23.65
CA ARG A 100 -14.72 12.71 -24.78
C ARG A 100 -14.07 11.70 -25.70
N ASP A 101 -12.82 11.34 -25.44
CA ASP A 101 -12.19 10.22 -26.10
C ASP A 101 -12.99 8.93 -25.81
N PRO A 102 -13.30 8.11 -26.82
CA PRO A 102 -14.13 6.94 -26.64
C PRO A 102 -13.52 5.91 -25.68
N ASP A 103 -12.18 5.75 -25.68
CA ASP A 103 -11.52 4.74 -24.86
C ASP A 103 -11.45 5.18 -23.39
N TRP A 104 -11.09 6.44 -23.13
CA TRP A 104 -11.07 6.98 -21.78
C TRP A 104 -12.47 7.11 -21.17
N ALA A 105 -13.48 7.47 -21.98
CA ALA A 105 -14.86 7.50 -21.54
C ALA A 105 -15.41 6.10 -21.27
N ALA A 106 -15.05 5.09 -22.08
CA ALA A 106 -15.42 3.70 -21.83
C ALA A 106 -14.79 3.17 -20.54
N ALA A 107 -13.50 3.44 -20.30
CA ALA A 107 -12.83 3.09 -19.07
C ALA A 107 -13.47 3.78 -17.84
N GLN A 108 -13.85 5.06 -17.97
CA GLN A 108 -14.58 5.77 -16.92
C GLN A 108 -15.95 5.15 -16.65
N ALA A 109 -16.69 4.76 -17.69
CA ALA A 109 -17.99 4.12 -17.53
C ALA A 109 -17.88 2.76 -16.82
N ALA A 110 -16.85 1.97 -17.15
CA ALA A 110 -16.55 0.72 -16.45
C ALA A 110 -16.23 0.96 -14.97
N ALA A 111 -15.38 1.94 -14.67
CA ALA A 111 -15.10 2.35 -13.30
C ALA A 111 -16.36 2.80 -12.55
N ASP A 112 -17.23 3.60 -13.17
CA ASP A 112 -18.48 4.04 -12.57
C ASP A 112 -19.43 2.87 -12.25
N SER A 113 -19.47 1.86 -13.12
CA SER A 113 -20.26 0.64 -12.95
C SER A 113 -19.74 -0.22 -11.80
N LEU A 114 -18.43 -0.43 -11.74
CA LEU A 114 -17.78 -1.28 -10.74
C LEU A 114 -17.80 -0.66 -9.34
N PHE A 115 -17.57 0.64 -9.26
CA PHE A 115 -17.26 1.29 -7.99
C PHE A 115 -18.39 2.16 -7.44
N GLY A 116 -19.43 2.49 -8.22
CA GLY A 116 -20.57 3.26 -7.70
C GLY A 116 -20.10 4.52 -6.95
N GLY A 117 -20.61 4.78 -5.75
CA GLY A 117 -20.17 5.88 -4.89
C GLY A 117 -18.83 5.66 -4.18
N MET A 118 -18.23 4.47 -4.28
CA MET A 118 -17.03 4.01 -3.60
C MET A 118 -17.20 3.79 -2.09
N GLU A 119 -18.42 3.54 -1.62
CA GLU A 119 -18.71 3.37 -0.19
C GLU A 119 -17.90 2.22 0.44
N ALA A 120 -17.76 1.09 -0.27
CA ALA A 120 -16.99 -0.06 0.20
C ALA A 120 -15.49 0.27 0.30
N GLN A 121 -14.91 0.83 -0.76
CA GLN A 121 -13.50 1.19 -0.81
C GLN A 121 -13.18 2.30 0.20
N HIS A 122 -14.09 3.26 0.36
CA HIS A 122 -13.96 4.33 1.33
C HIS A 122 -13.95 3.79 2.76
N ALA A 123 -14.86 2.88 3.10
CA ALA A 123 -14.88 2.23 4.40
C ALA A 123 -13.56 1.48 4.68
N GLU A 124 -13.05 0.71 3.71
CA GLU A 124 -11.77 0.01 3.85
C GLU A 124 -10.58 0.97 4.02
N LEU A 125 -10.56 2.10 3.30
CA LEU A 125 -9.53 3.13 3.43
C LEU A 125 -9.59 3.83 4.79
N VAL A 126 -10.79 4.17 5.28
CA VAL A 126 -11.00 4.72 6.65
C VAL A 126 -10.45 3.77 7.70
N ASP A 127 -10.76 2.48 7.56
CA ASP A 127 -10.28 1.43 8.44
C ASP A 127 -8.74 1.31 8.42
N ALA A 128 -8.14 1.28 7.22
CA ALA A 128 -6.69 1.17 7.05
C ALA A 128 -5.96 2.39 7.65
N PHE A 129 -6.41 3.61 7.34
CA PHE A 129 -5.81 4.82 7.89
C PHE A 129 -6.12 5.02 9.39
N GLY A 130 -7.23 4.49 9.89
CA GLY A 130 -7.53 4.42 11.31
C GLY A 130 -6.56 3.51 12.06
N ARG A 131 -6.21 2.34 11.48
CA ARG A 131 -5.15 1.47 12.04
C ARG A 131 -3.78 2.12 11.97
N LEU A 132 -3.49 2.85 10.88
CA LEU A 132 -2.23 3.60 10.76
C LEU A 132 -2.12 4.65 11.86
N LYS A 133 -3.19 5.42 12.10
CA LYS A 133 -3.26 6.44 13.15
C LYS A 133 -3.13 5.85 14.55
N ALA A 134 -3.64 4.63 14.78
CA ALA A 134 -3.48 3.91 16.04
C ALA A 134 -2.01 3.52 16.30
N LEU A 135 -1.28 3.11 15.26
CA LEU A 135 0.14 2.75 15.35
C LEU A 135 1.07 3.96 15.42
N PHE A 136 0.71 5.03 14.70
CA PHE A 136 1.48 6.25 14.55
C PHE A 136 0.56 7.47 14.78
N PRO A 137 0.42 7.97 16.03
CA PRO A 137 -0.50 9.07 16.34
C PRO A 137 -0.25 10.35 15.53
N ASP A 138 0.99 10.58 15.10
CA ASP A 138 1.38 11.75 14.29
C ASP A 138 1.25 11.50 12.77
N SER A 139 0.75 10.33 12.35
CA SER A 139 0.58 10.02 10.93
C SER A 139 -0.41 10.97 10.25
N LEU A 140 -0.10 11.28 9.00
CA LEU A 140 -1.00 11.98 8.11
C LEU A 140 -2.15 11.06 7.68
N THR A 141 -3.35 11.63 7.58
CA THR A 141 -4.51 10.98 6.98
C THR A 141 -4.76 11.66 5.63
N PRO A 142 -4.67 10.94 4.50
CA PRO A 142 -4.78 11.58 3.20
C PRO A 142 -6.21 12.01 2.88
N ARG A 143 -6.33 13.09 2.12
CA ARG A 143 -7.49 13.28 1.24
C ARG A 143 -7.31 12.41 0.00
N VAL A 144 -8.26 11.52 -0.25
CA VAL A 144 -8.25 10.63 -1.41
C VAL A 144 -8.86 11.36 -2.60
N VAL A 145 -8.11 11.46 -3.70
CA VAL A 145 -8.59 12.08 -4.94
C VAL A 145 -8.63 11.01 -6.02
N VAL A 146 -9.85 10.65 -6.40
CA VAL A 146 -10.10 9.65 -7.43
C VAL A 146 -10.19 10.38 -8.77
N PHE A 147 -9.36 9.98 -9.72
CA PHE A 147 -9.30 10.58 -11.05
C PHE A 147 -9.25 9.49 -12.12
N ASN A 148 -9.42 9.90 -13.37
CA ASN A 148 -9.00 9.11 -14.52
C ASN A 148 -7.73 9.76 -15.08
N ALA A 149 -6.66 9.00 -15.24
CA ALA A 149 -5.36 9.50 -15.69
C ALA A 149 -5.02 9.11 -17.13
N GLY A 150 -5.97 8.51 -17.87
CA GLY A 150 -5.67 7.91 -19.17
C GLY A 150 -4.60 6.83 -19.07
N PHE A 151 -4.57 6.10 -17.97
CA PHE A 151 -3.59 5.09 -17.60
C PHE A 151 -2.16 5.61 -17.34
N ASN A 152 -1.93 6.93 -17.24
CA ASN A 152 -0.58 7.45 -16.97
C ASN A 152 -0.09 7.12 -15.55
N TYR A 153 -0.97 7.13 -14.55
CA TYR A 153 -0.64 6.84 -13.14
C TYR A 153 -1.80 6.14 -12.44
N GLY A 154 -1.53 4.98 -11.81
CA GLY A 154 -2.52 4.25 -11.03
C GLY A 154 -2.66 4.77 -9.60
N ILE A 155 -1.55 4.97 -8.90
CA ILE A 155 -1.51 5.52 -7.54
C ILE A 155 -0.53 6.70 -7.51
N PHE A 156 -0.94 7.83 -6.94
CA PHE A 156 -0.15 9.06 -6.91
C PHE A 156 -0.21 9.73 -5.52
N PRO A 157 0.61 9.26 -4.56
CA PRO A 157 0.70 9.87 -3.23
C PRO A 157 1.50 11.18 -3.28
N THR A 158 1.11 12.12 -2.43
CA THR A 158 1.81 13.38 -2.14
C THR A 158 1.81 13.56 -0.62
N ASP A 159 2.40 14.65 -0.11
CA ASP A 159 2.45 14.93 1.32
C ASP A 159 1.10 14.78 2.05
N SER A 160 -0.03 15.16 1.44
CA SER A 160 -1.34 15.13 2.10
C SER A 160 -2.50 14.58 1.26
N MET A 161 -2.25 14.25 -0.01
CA MET A 161 -3.27 13.71 -0.90
C MET A 161 -2.84 12.40 -1.53
N LEU A 162 -3.79 11.48 -1.66
CA LEU A 162 -3.62 10.18 -2.29
C LEU A 162 -4.44 10.13 -3.58
N GLY A 163 -3.76 10.26 -4.71
CA GLY A 163 -4.34 10.10 -6.03
C GLY A 163 -4.60 8.64 -6.37
N VAL A 164 -5.79 8.34 -6.89
CA VAL A 164 -6.16 6.99 -7.35
C VAL A 164 -6.74 7.09 -8.77
N GLY A 165 -5.99 6.60 -9.74
CA GLY A 165 -6.41 6.40 -11.12
C GLY A 165 -7.40 5.24 -11.19
N ILE A 166 -8.69 5.54 -11.18
CA ILE A 166 -9.74 4.53 -11.04
C ILE A 166 -9.80 3.57 -12.24
N GLU A 167 -9.38 4.04 -13.40
CA GLU A 167 -9.33 3.25 -14.64
C GLU A 167 -8.33 2.10 -14.56
N TRP A 168 -7.34 2.16 -13.65
CA TRP A 168 -6.41 1.07 -13.43
C TRP A 168 -7.03 -0.18 -12.81
N PHE A 169 -8.28 -0.12 -12.35
CA PHE A 169 -8.92 -1.19 -11.58
C PHE A 169 -10.21 -1.70 -12.24
N ILE A 170 -10.33 -1.58 -13.57
CA ILE A 170 -11.55 -1.91 -14.33
C ILE A 170 -11.65 -3.37 -14.79
N GLY A 171 -10.65 -4.18 -14.47
CA GLY A 171 -10.53 -5.58 -14.85
C GLY A 171 -9.56 -5.81 -16.02
N PRO A 172 -8.70 -6.84 -15.95
CA PRO A 172 -7.74 -7.18 -17.01
C PRO A 172 -8.40 -7.50 -18.35
N ASP A 173 -9.63 -8.02 -18.33
CA ASP A 173 -10.37 -8.45 -19.52
C ASP A 173 -11.16 -7.32 -20.19
N HIS A 174 -11.13 -6.09 -19.64
CA HIS A 174 -11.83 -4.97 -20.23
C HIS A 174 -11.20 -4.60 -21.60
N PRO A 175 -12.00 -4.35 -22.66
CA PRO A 175 -11.47 -4.09 -24.01
C PRO A 175 -10.41 -2.99 -24.07
N VAL A 176 -10.59 -1.90 -23.32
CA VAL A 176 -9.61 -0.79 -23.25
C VAL A 176 -8.27 -1.26 -22.69
N VAL A 177 -8.25 -2.16 -21.69
CA VAL A 177 -7.00 -2.75 -21.17
C VAL A 177 -6.31 -3.60 -22.24
N GLY A 178 -7.10 -4.26 -23.10
CA GLY A 178 -6.60 -4.97 -24.28
C GLY A 178 -5.85 -4.06 -25.27
N LEU A 179 -6.28 -2.81 -25.42
CA LEU A 179 -5.68 -1.82 -26.34
C LEU A 179 -4.36 -1.22 -25.84
N LEU A 180 -4.06 -1.33 -24.54
CA LEU A 180 -2.84 -0.76 -23.97
C LEU A 180 -1.57 -1.41 -24.55
N ALA A 181 -0.60 -0.57 -24.92
CA ALA A 181 0.65 -0.98 -25.54
C ALA A 181 1.42 -1.98 -24.65
N PRO A 182 1.78 -3.19 -25.14
CA PRO A 182 2.44 -4.22 -24.33
C PRO A 182 3.79 -3.81 -23.73
N GLU A 183 4.49 -2.86 -24.37
CA GLU A 183 5.79 -2.35 -23.89
C GLU A 183 5.64 -1.53 -22.59
N ALA A 184 4.52 -0.80 -22.46
CA ALA A 184 4.20 -0.01 -21.26
C ALA A 184 3.34 -0.81 -20.27
N PHE A 185 2.50 -1.72 -20.77
CA PHE A 185 1.57 -2.53 -19.99
C PHE A 185 1.77 -4.02 -20.30
N PRO A 186 2.88 -4.62 -19.86
CA PRO A 186 3.08 -6.05 -20.03
C PRO A 186 1.99 -6.84 -19.28
N ASN A 187 1.75 -8.10 -19.68
CA ASN A 187 0.64 -8.90 -19.16
C ASN A 187 0.64 -9.02 -17.63
N TYR A 188 1.80 -9.02 -16.95
CA TYR A 188 1.85 -9.07 -15.50
C TYR A 188 1.32 -7.80 -14.82
N VAL A 189 1.44 -6.63 -15.47
CA VAL A 189 0.80 -5.38 -15.02
C VAL A 189 -0.70 -5.47 -15.29
N LYS A 190 -1.11 -5.84 -16.51
CA LYS A 190 -2.53 -5.93 -16.88
C LYS A 190 -3.32 -6.85 -15.95
N ARG A 191 -2.75 -8.01 -15.56
CA ARG A 191 -3.40 -8.95 -14.61
C ARG A 191 -3.78 -8.30 -13.27
N ARG A 192 -3.02 -7.30 -12.82
CA ARG A 192 -3.27 -6.61 -11.55
C ARG A 192 -4.25 -5.44 -11.70
N MET A 193 -4.74 -5.16 -12.91
CA MET A 193 -5.70 -4.09 -13.17
C MET A 193 -7.12 -4.50 -12.77
N GLU A 194 -7.26 -5.19 -11.65
CA GLU A 194 -8.52 -5.75 -11.15
C GLU A 194 -9.11 -4.91 -10.02
N PRO A 195 -10.44 -4.94 -9.82
CA PRO A 195 -11.09 -4.12 -8.79
C PRO A 195 -10.56 -4.34 -7.37
N ALA A 196 -10.21 -5.59 -7.03
CA ALA A 196 -9.73 -5.97 -5.72
C ALA A 196 -8.35 -5.37 -5.37
N MET A 197 -7.60 -4.88 -6.38
CA MET A 197 -6.29 -4.25 -6.17
C MET A 197 -6.37 -2.78 -5.74
N LEU A 198 -7.53 -2.12 -5.84
CA LEU A 198 -7.64 -0.67 -5.61
C LEU A 198 -7.17 -0.24 -4.22
N VAL A 199 -7.78 -0.80 -3.17
CA VAL A 199 -7.44 -0.47 -1.78
C VAL A 199 -6.01 -0.89 -1.42
N PRO A 200 -5.56 -2.15 -1.65
CA PRO A 200 -4.19 -2.53 -1.30
C PRO A 200 -3.15 -1.73 -2.06
N ALA A 201 -3.36 -1.42 -3.35
CA ALA A 201 -2.42 -0.57 -4.10
C ALA A 201 -2.38 0.86 -3.55
N ALA A 202 -3.53 1.45 -3.21
CA ALA A 202 -3.61 2.80 -2.66
C ALA A 202 -2.90 2.91 -1.31
N VAL A 203 -3.16 1.99 -0.39
CA VAL A 203 -2.51 1.96 0.93
C VAL A 203 -1.01 1.67 0.77
N LYS A 204 -0.63 0.68 -0.05
CA LYS A 204 0.79 0.36 -0.30
C LYS A 204 1.54 1.57 -0.86
N GLY A 205 0.99 2.23 -1.89
CA GLY A 205 1.61 3.41 -2.49
C GLY A 205 1.83 4.53 -1.46
N TRP A 206 0.84 4.80 -0.61
CA TRP A 206 0.98 5.75 0.49
C TRP A 206 2.12 5.36 1.45
N LEU A 207 2.16 4.10 1.88
CA LEU A 207 3.20 3.64 2.80
C LEU A 207 4.61 3.68 2.17
N MET A 208 4.74 3.35 0.89
CA MET A 208 6.02 3.42 0.18
C MET A 208 6.58 4.85 0.11
N VAL A 209 5.72 5.87 0.07
CA VAL A 209 6.17 7.28 0.05
C VAL A 209 6.48 7.80 1.45
N HIS A 210 5.69 7.43 2.46
CA HIS A 210 5.77 8.04 3.80
C HIS A 210 6.52 7.23 4.85
N TYR A 211 6.73 5.93 4.63
CA TYR A 211 7.30 5.00 5.62
C TYR A 211 8.50 4.21 5.12
N LEU A 212 8.73 4.13 3.80
CA LEU A 212 9.96 3.53 3.29
C LEU A 212 11.13 4.48 3.54
N ARG A 213 12.14 3.99 4.25
CA ARG A 213 13.37 4.74 4.47
C ARG A 213 14.16 4.84 3.16
N ASP A 214 14.69 6.02 2.85
CA ASP A 214 15.69 6.16 1.79
C ASP A 214 16.96 5.40 2.19
N ALA A 215 17.22 4.31 1.46
CA ALA A 215 18.36 3.42 1.63
C ALA A 215 19.27 3.42 0.39
N ALA A 216 19.27 4.51 -0.40
CA ALA A 216 20.13 4.62 -1.57
C ALA A 216 21.61 4.39 -1.23
N GLY A 217 22.27 3.50 -1.97
CA GLY A 217 23.68 3.12 -1.75
C GLY A 217 23.92 2.13 -0.60
N GLU A 218 22.86 1.65 0.05
CA GLU A 218 22.93 0.55 1.02
C GLU A 218 22.82 -0.83 0.35
N ASP A 219 23.10 -1.88 1.11
CA ASP A 219 23.12 -3.24 0.58
C ASP A 219 21.72 -3.82 0.36
N LEU A 220 21.65 -4.90 -0.43
CA LEU A 220 20.40 -5.61 -0.73
C LEU A 220 19.65 -6.02 0.55
N LEU A 221 20.35 -6.50 1.58
CA LEU A 221 19.74 -6.84 2.87
C LEU A 221 18.95 -5.68 3.44
N THR A 222 19.57 -4.51 3.47
CA THR A 222 18.95 -3.32 4.05
C THR A 222 17.73 -2.90 3.23
N GLN A 223 17.84 -2.92 1.91
CA GLN A 223 16.72 -2.63 1.01
C GLN A 223 15.55 -3.62 1.20
N LEU A 224 15.84 -4.92 1.31
CA LEU A 224 14.86 -5.98 1.58
C LEU A 224 14.18 -5.75 2.92
N VAL A 225 14.94 -5.48 3.98
CA VAL A 225 14.38 -5.29 5.32
C VAL A 225 13.54 -4.02 5.41
N GLU A 226 13.99 -2.89 4.87
CA GLU A 226 13.19 -1.65 4.87
C GLU A 226 11.89 -1.82 4.07
N THR A 227 11.96 -2.48 2.91
CA THR A 227 10.75 -2.86 2.15
C THR A 227 9.85 -3.78 2.98
N GLY A 228 10.44 -4.78 3.64
CA GLY A 228 9.74 -5.71 4.52
C GLY A 228 9.01 -5.06 5.68
N LYS A 229 9.56 -3.99 6.27
CA LYS A 229 8.91 -3.22 7.33
C LYS A 229 7.63 -2.56 6.80
N VAL A 230 7.68 -1.97 5.61
CA VAL A 230 6.52 -1.39 4.93
C VAL A 230 5.47 -2.46 4.61
N MET A 231 5.89 -3.63 4.12
CA MET A 231 4.97 -4.73 3.83
C MET A 231 4.32 -5.31 5.10
N ALA A 232 5.07 -5.41 6.21
CA ALA A 232 4.53 -5.84 7.50
C ALA A 232 3.51 -4.83 8.05
N LEU A 233 3.76 -3.52 7.83
CA LEU A 233 2.79 -2.49 8.16
C LEU A 233 1.53 -2.63 7.29
N LEU A 234 1.66 -2.76 5.96
CA LEU A 234 0.53 -2.98 5.05
C LEU A 234 -0.31 -4.20 5.46
N ASP A 235 0.34 -5.30 5.82
CA ASP A 235 -0.32 -6.53 6.27
C ASP A 235 -1.23 -6.29 7.49
N ALA A 236 -0.74 -5.51 8.45
CA ALA A 236 -1.47 -5.13 9.66
C ALA A 236 -2.59 -4.09 9.42
N LEU A 237 -2.45 -3.21 8.42
CA LEU A 237 -3.49 -2.24 8.07
C LEU A 237 -4.67 -2.86 7.32
N LEU A 238 -4.42 -3.97 6.60
CA LEU A 238 -5.39 -4.65 5.75
C LEU A 238 -5.60 -6.12 6.16
N PRO A 239 -6.06 -6.41 7.40
CA PRO A 239 -6.16 -7.78 7.90
C PRO A 239 -7.19 -8.64 7.16
N GLY A 240 -8.18 -8.02 6.51
CA GLY A 240 -9.21 -8.72 5.71
C GLY A 240 -8.83 -8.96 4.25
N THR A 241 -7.72 -8.37 3.77
CA THR A 241 -7.27 -8.51 2.38
C THR A 241 -6.41 -9.76 2.24
N ALA A 242 -6.57 -10.51 1.13
CA ALA A 242 -5.75 -11.69 0.87
C ALA A 242 -4.25 -11.33 0.78
N PRO A 243 -3.33 -12.13 1.36
CA PRO A 243 -1.89 -11.82 1.34
C PRO A 243 -1.31 -11.61 -0.07
N ALA A 244 -1.77 -12.38 -1.06
CA ALA A 244 -1.33 -12.26 -2.44
C ALA A 244 -1.66 -10.87 -3.03
N LEU A 245 -2.84 -10.30 -2.73
CA LEU A 245 -3.23 -8.97 -3.18
C LEU A 245 -2.35 -7.87 -2.56
N LYS A 246 -1.97 -8.00 -1.28
CA LYS A 246 -1.08 -7.03 -0.62
C LYS A 246 0.31 -6.99 -1.28
N LEU A 247 0.79 -8.14 -1.74
CA LEU A 247 2.04 -8.29 -2.49
C LEU A 247 1.89 -8.04 -4.00
N ALA A 248 0.68 -7.86 -4.51
CA ALA A 248 0.39 -7.82 -5.95
C ALA A 248 0.86 -9.08 -6.71
N PHE A 249 0.83 -10.23 -6.04
CA PHE A 249 1.09 -11.56 -6.58
C PHE A 249 -0.21 -12.25 -6.96
N THR A 250 -0.14 -13.22 -7.88
CA THR A 250 -1.23 -14.19 -7.99
C THR A 250 -1.17 -15.18 -6.81
N PRO A 251 -2.29 -15.86 -6.46
CA PRO A 251 -2.26 -16.92 -5.46
C PRO A 251 -1.21 -18.00 -5.74
N GLU A 252 -1.00 -18.34 -7.01
CA GLU A 252 0.00 -19.32 -7.45
C GLU A 252 1.42 -18.81 -7.25
N GLN A 253 1.68 -17.53 -7.51
CA GLN A 253 2.99 -16.91 -7.25
C GLN A 253 3.32 -16.88 -5.76
N LEU A 254 2.35 -16.55 -4.90
CA LEU A 254 2.54 -16.60 -3.46
C LEU A 254 2.81 -18.03 -2.98
N ALA A 255 1.99 -19.00 -3.42
CA ALA A 255 2.18 -20.41 -3.09
C ALA A 255 3.55 -20.92 -3.58
N TRP A 256 4.00 -20.47 -4.75
CA TRP A 256 5.33 -20.79 -5.27
C TRP A 256 6.43 -20.24 -4.36
N CYS A 257 6.33 -18.98 -3.91
CA CYS A 257 7.29 -18.41 -2.97
C CYS A 257 7.39 -19.23 -1.67
N GLU A 258 6.24 -19.61 -1.11
CA GLU A 258 6.20 -20.42 0.12
C GLU A 258 6.81 -21.81 -0.07
N ALA A 259 6.53 -22.48 -1.19
CA ALA A 259 7.07 -23.79 -1.51
C ALA A 259 8.58 -23.78 -1.87
N HIS A 260 9.14 -22.61 -2.16
CA HIS A 260 10.54 -22.46 -2.60
C HIS A 260 11.35 -21.53 -1.69
N GLU A 261 10.90 -21.27 -0.46
CA GLU A 261 11.53 -20.33 0.49
C GLU A 261 13.02 -20.62 0.69
N PHE A 262 13.39 -21.89 0.90
CA PHE A 262 14.79 -22.30 1.02
C PHE A 262 15.62 -22.04 -0.23
N ASN A 263 15.06 -22.25 -1.42
CA ASN A 263 15.77 -22.05 -2.68
C ASN A 263 15.97 -20.56 -2.98
N ILE A 264 14.97 -19.73 -2.70
CA ILE A 264 15.07 -18.27 -2.78
C ILE A 264 16.16 -17.77 -1.82
N TRP A 265 16.14 -18.26 -0.58
CA TRP A 265 17.16 -17.91 0.41
C TRP A 265 18.57 -18.32 -0.04
N ARG A 266 18.72 -19.53 -0.59
CA ARG A 266 20.01 -20.02 -1.11
C ARG A 266 20.56 -19.11 -2.20
N ALA A 267 19.70 -18.62 -3.11
CA ALA A 267 20.11 -17.69 -4.16
C ALA A 267 20.58 -16.34 -3.59
N LEU A 268 19.94 -15.84 -2.53
CA LEU A 268 20.30 -14.57 -1.88
C LEU A 268 21.63 -14.64 -1.10
N VAL A 269 21.94 -15.77 -0.48
CA VAL A 269 23.21 -15.93 0.26
C VAL A 269 24.37 -16.37 -0.64
N ALA A 270 24.07 -16.95 -1.81
CA ALA A 270 25.07 -17.28 -2.81
C ALA A 270 25.83 -16.03 -3.24
N ASP A 271 27.14 -16.17 -3.45
CA ASP A 271 28.03 -15.12 -3.95
C ASP A 271 27.95 -13.78 -3.20
N GLY A 272 27.52 -13.81 -1.93
CA GLY A 272 27.37 -12.63 -1.09
C GLY A 272 26.34 -11.61 -1.58
N GLN A 273 25.36 -12.02 -2.40
CA GLN A 273 24.36 -11.10 -2.98
C GLN A 273 23.65 -10.25 -1.93
N LEU A 274 23.33 -10.83 -0.78
CA LEU A 274 22.67 -10.15 0.34
C LEU A 274 23.40 -8.89 0.83
N PHE A 275 24.74 -8.86 0.74
CA PHE A 275 25.56 -7.71 1.17
C PHE A 275 26.07 -6.87 -0.01
N SER A 276 25.58 -7.13 -1.22
CA SER A 276 25.94 -6.37 -2.40
C SER A 276 25.25 -5.01 -2.40
N LYS A 277 25.99 -3.98 -2.84
CA LYS A 277 25.50 -2.63 -3.11
C LYS A 277 25.32 -2.34 -4.60
N ASP A 278 25.44 -3.38 -5.44
CA ASP A 278 25.30 -3.27 -6.88
C ASP A 278 23.84 -2.97 -7.25
N PRO A 279 23.55 -1.81 -7.88
CA PRO A 279 22.19 -1.42 -8.22
C PRO A 279 21.47 -2.43 -9.12
N GLU A 280 22.17 -3.11 -10.02
CA GLU A 280 21.55 -4.10 -10.92
C GLU A 280 21.12 -5.35 -10.16
N ARG A 281 21.94 -5.80 -9.20
CA ARG A 281 21.60 -6.92 -8.33
C ARG A 281 20.45 -6.58 -7.39
N ILE A 282 20.41 -5.35 -6.87
CA ILE A 282 19.31 -4.88 -6.04
C ILE A 282 18.01 -4.82 -6.85
N ALA A 283 18.08 -4.22 -8.04
CA ALA A 283 16.95 -4.12 -8.96
C ALA A 283 16.40 -5.49 -9.36
N ALA A 284 17.24 -6.51 -9.53
CA ALA A 284 16.80 -7.86 -9.89
C ALA A 284 15.76 -8.44 -8.91
N TYR A 285 15.83 -8.09 -7.62
CA TYR A 285 14.91 -8.61 -6.59
C TYR A 285 13.78 -7.64 -6.23
N LEU A 286 13.98 -6.33 -6.37
CA LEU A 286 13.01 -5.32 -5.91
C LEU A 286 12.20 -4.70 -7.05
N ASN A 287 12.72 -4.67 -8.27
CA ASN A 287 11.97 -4.13 -9.39
C ASN A 287 10.89 -5.10 -9.85
N ASP A 288 9.79 -4.51 -10.31
CA ASP A 288 8.71 -5.27 -10.90
C ASP A 288 9.13 -5.92 -12.23
N GLY A 289 8.45 -7.01 -12.57
CA GLY A 289 8.79 -7.80 -13.73
C GLY A 289 7.92 -9.04 -13.87
N PRO A 290 8.04 -9.76 -14.99
CA PRO A 290 7.30 -11.00 -15.20
C PRO A 290 7.76 -12.12 -14.26
N PHE A 291 9.03 -12.10 -13.84
CA PHE A 291 9.67 -13.01 -12.88
C PHE A 291 10.93 -12.35 -12.31
N THR A 292 11.51 -12.92 -11.26
CA THR A 292 12.77 -12.43 -10.66
C THR A 292 13.97 -12.97 -11.44
N ASN A 293 14.83 -12.09 -11.94
CA ASN A 293 16.03 -12.49 -12.68
C ASN A 293 16.95 -13.35 -11.81
N GLY A 294 17.34 -14.52 -12.31
CA GLY A 294 18.15 -15.50 -11.56
C GLY A 294 17.33 -16.57 -10.83
N LEU A 295 16.00 -16.47 -10.83
CA LEU A 295 15.07 -17.49 -10.33
C LEU A 295 14.26 -18.13 -11.48
N PRO A 296 13.58 -19.28 -11.24
CA PRO A 296 12.66 -19.88 -12.21
C PRO A 296 11.54 -18.92 -12.65
N ARG A 297 10.96 -19.16 -13.83
CA ARG A 297 9.97 -18.26 -14.46
C ARG A 297 8.64 -18.17 -13.71
N GLU A 298 8.39 -19.13 -12.83
CA GLU A 298 7.26 -19.20 -11.92
C GLU A 298 7.39 -18.22 -10.75
N SER A 299 8.61 -17.76 -10.46
CA SER A 299 8.84 -16.71 -9.45
C SER A 299 8.10 -15.43 -9.84
N PRO A 300 7.53 -14.69 -8.88
CA PRO A 300 7.05 -13.35 -9.16
C PRO A 300 8.23 -12.39 -9.41
N GLY A 301 7.97 -11.31 -10.14
CA GLY A 301 8.83 -10.12 -10.07
C GLY A 301 8.79 -9.51 -8.67
N HIS A 302 9.70 -8.58 -8.38
CA HIS A 302 9.79 -7.88 -7.08
C HIS A 302 9.71 -8.81 -5.84
N ILE A 303 10.21 -10.05 -5.93
CA ILE A 303 10.13 -11.07 -4.86
C ILE A 303 10.76 -10.60 -3.54
N GLY A 304 11.63 -9.59 -3.60
CA GLY A 304 12.25 -8.97 -2.45
C GLY A 304 11.24 -8.40 -1.45
N GLU A 305 10.05 -7.97 -1.88
CA GLU A 305 8.98 -7.56 -0.96
C GLU A 305 8.53 -8.70 -0.06
N TRP A 306 8.34 -9.89 -0.65
CA TRP A 306 7.97 -11.09 0.10
C TRP A 306 9.11 -11.54 1.01
N VAL A 307 10.35 -11.59 0.51
CA VAL A 307 11.52 -11.98 1.32
C VAL A 307 11.69 -11.03 2.52
N GLY A 308 11.64 -9.73 2.29
CA GLY A 308 11.71 -8.72 3.33
C GLY A 308 10.61 -8.88 4.38
N LEU A 309 9.37 -9.10 3.93
CA LEU A 309 8.24 -9.37 4.81
C LEU A 309 8.49 -10.60 5.69
N ARG A 310 9.00 -11.69 5.12
CA ARG A 310 9.34 -12.92 5.87
C ARG A 310 10.41 -12.68 6.94
N MET A 311 11.45 -11.90 6.62
CA MET A 311 12.48 -11.52 7.59
C MET A 311 11.89 -10.72 8.76
N VAL A 312 11.07 -9.71 8.47
CA VAL A 312 10.45 -8.87 9.50
C VAL A 312 9.44 -9.65 10.34
N GLN A 313 8.64 -10.54 9.74
CA GLN A 313 7.72 -11.41 10.47
C GLN A 313 8.47 -12.35 11.42
N ALA A 314 9.58 -12.95 10.98
CA ALA A 314 10.41 -13.80 11.83
C ALA A 314 10.97 -13.03 13.03
N TYR A 315 11.45 -11.80 12.80
CA TYR A 315 11.91 -10.91 13.85
C TYR A 315 10.79 -10.56 14.85
N LEU A 316 9.63 -10.09 14.39
CA LEU A 316 8.51 -9.76 15.28
C LEU A 316 8.05 -10.98 16.11
N LYS A 317 8.09 -12.18 15.54
CA LYS A 317 7.78 -13.42 16.24
C LYS A 317 8.80 -13.75 17.34
N ALA A 318 10.09 -13.49 17.11
CA ALA A 318 11.15 -13.69 18.09
C ALA A 318 11.18 -12.61 19.19
N HIS A 319 10.68 -11.40 18.90
CA HIS A 319 10.70 -10.24 19.78
C HIS A 319 9.30 -9.72 20.09
N PRO A 320 8.48 -10.43 20.91
CA PRO A 320 7.07 -10.09 21.15
C PRO A 320 6.85 -8.77 21.90
N ARG A 321 7.92 -8.13 22.41
CA ARG A 321 7.88 -6.80 23.02
C ARG A 321 8.08 -5.67 22.01
N THR A 322 8.53 -5.99 20.79
CA THR A 322 8.71 -5.02 19.72
C THR A 322 7.39 -4.86 18.97
N GLY A 323 6.80 -3.67 19.05
CA GLY A 323 5.61 -3.33 18.27
C GLY A 323 5.95 -3.00 16.81
N LEU A 324 4.93 -2.95 15.95
CA LEU A 324 5.10 -2.56 14.54
C LEU A 324 5.73 -1.18 14.37
N SER A 325 5.34 -0.21 15.21
CA SER A 325 5.89 1.15 15.15
C SER A 325 7.36 1.24 15.57
N ASP A 326 7.84 0.28 16.37
CA ASP A 326 9.25 0.23 16.78
C ASP A 326 10.18 -0.14 15.62
N LEU A 327 9.69 -0.87 14.60
CA LEU A 327 10.46 -1.23 13.40
C LEU A 327 11.02 -0.02 12.66
N PHE A 328 10.30 1.11 12.74
CA PHE A 328 10.62 2.36 12.06
C PHE A 328 11.52 3.28 12.91
N ARG A 329 12.00 2.83 14.07
CA ARG A 329 12.93 3.58 14.95
C ARG A 329 14.41 3.23 14.72
N GLY A 330 14.75 2.78 13.50
CA GLY A 330 16.15 2.52 13.11
C GLY A 330 16.70 1.16 13.55
N ILE A 331 15.86 0.12 13.63
CA ILE A 331 16.35 -1.25 13.85
C ILE A 331 17.18 -1.69 12.64
N ASP A 332 18.44 -2.06 12.90
CA ASP A 332 19.42 -2.49 11.91
C ASP A 332 19.00 -3.79 11.19
N ALA A 333 19.24 -3.84 9.88
CA ALA A 333 18.81 -4.94 9.03
C ALA A 333 19.49 -6.28 9.37
N ARG A 334 20.75 -6.25 9.84
CA ARG A 334 21.45 -7.48 10.27
C ARG A 334 20.90 -8.00 11.59
N THR A 335 20.33 -7.14 12.42
CA THR A 335 19.63 -7.55 13.64
C THR A 335 18.36 -8.32 13.28
N ILE A 336 17.56 -7.80 12.35
CA ILE A 336 16.35 -8.50 11.84
C ILE A 336 16.73 -9.83 11.18
N LEU A 337 17.81 -9.84 10.40
CA LEU A 337 18.26 -11.04 9.70
C LEU A 337 18.58 -12.22 10.64
N LYS A 338 19.10 -11.98 11.84
CA LYS A 338 19.52 -13.06 12.77
C LYS A 338 18.38 -14.00 13.16
N ASP A 339 17.14 -13.52 13.14
CA ASP A 339 15.96 -14.30 13.50
C ASP A 339 15.32 -15.00 12.30
N TYR A 340 15.73 -14.66 11.08
CA TYR A 340 15.19 -15.26 9.87
C TYR A 340 15.81 -16.65 9.61
N LYS A 341 14.94 -17.66 9.57
CA LYS A 341 15.28 -19.03 9.18
C LYS A 341 14.30 -19.45 8.07
N PRO A 342 14.77 -19.70 6.83
CA PRO A 342 13.88 -20.13 5.76
C PRO A 342 13.27 -21.50 6.12
N ARG A 343 12.04 -21.73 5.66
CA ARG A 343 11.42 -23.07 5.72
C ARG A 343 12.02 -23.95 4.62
N ASP A 344 12.25 -25.22 4.95
CA ASP A 344 12.80 -26.24 4.05
C ASP A 344 11.91 -26.50 2.83
#